data_AF-A0A520FTF4-F1
#
_entry.id   AF-A0A520FTF4-F1
#
_cell.length_a   1.000
_cell.length_b   1.000
_cell.length_c   1.000
_cell.angle_alpha   90.00
_cell.angle_beta   90.00
_cell.angle_gamma   90.00
#
_symmetry.space_group_name_H-M   'P 1'
#
loop_
_entity.id
_entity.type
_entity.pdbx_description
1 polymer ?
#
loop_
_entity_poly.entity_id
_entity_poly.type
_entity_poly.pdbx_seq_one_letter_code
_entity_poly.pdbx_strand_id
1 'polypeptide(L)'
;MPDKISFPNHAGVPFQPGPPTVDGFVEPEPAMSFAFGTETSRVDTGWNGAGRETYGNATAAGFSAPLVTFQAVKHNSADFVYLSFVVRRDASFDDDDRIILVLHPDFATGSAAKTGHERRLDIEPVHSGAGAGTAPPNESDPWGLTLGNEGFKTDRAPRNVEYYRWNTASSAWVVAAAPGGVEIKVRSWNGGENNRNWSLELKLPTSVATGGAGWIDMTARIGFFFDVVRTVQGAPAGLDFVTQFTWPAGGELDDNGGLLDLNQIEIEPGKLGEAILGPPTGVAPPRGVQFDGGYGSVGARPPGTTSLPGHLIERTANEFVARVLNDDVTAAAANVTAEFRIANWGIGPGTFPLWNKIPADVGHFNPSNPKNLPAATESGGVITPSTAELTTRWTPPAGQYGTTLSLHQCMWVRLDSDQTVSFVQSSRVRNMDLKPLSEIEQGAEISGSGWPDDDGRDLDFLLLSSQIAVLRRRGEPGGDRGGEIEDFSRWLAAAGREPDGAPGERRGQEQQYEQVFIAVVDGYRRTPRTLTINGKRLPIYAYADSFGHTGVHRASSPDQLDVELTGPTLTTAGKGRYRIVVPRNGAATLTTRLRTRPPSQWRGLLAWLMALLRRLLALLGRLLGR
;
A
#
# COMPACT_ATOMS: atom_id res chain seq x y z
N MET A 1 -3.00 19.85 -16.23
CA MET A 1 -1.59 20.04 -15.85
C MET A 1 -1.01 18.66 -15.62
N PRO A 2 0.28 18.41 -15.90
CA PRO A 2 0.91 17.14 -15.57
C PRO A 2 0.80 16.88 -14.06
N ASP A 3 0.61 15.62 -13.68
CA ASP A 3 0.65 15.20 -12.28
C ASP A 3 2.00 15.56 -11.67
N LYS A 4 2.00 15.96 -10.39
CA LYS A 4 3.20 16.40 -9.69
C LYS A 4 3.47 15.54 -8.48
N ILE A 5 4.72 15.16 -8.31
CA ILE A 5 5.24 14.54 -7.09
C ILE A 5 6.51 15.29 -6.70
N SER A 6 6.94 15.17 -5.46
CA SER A 6 8.11 15.89 -5.00
C SER A 6 8.98 15.01 -4.14
N PHE A 7 10.29 15.16 -4.30
CA PHE A 7 11.32 14.35 -3.67
C PHE A 7 12.05 15.24 -2.66
N PRO A 8 11.48 15.45 -1.46
CA PRO A 8 12.05 16.32 -0.45
C PRO A 8 13.45 15.93 -0.04
N ASN A 9 14.25 16.89 0.44
CA ASN A 9 15.46 16.54 1.16
C ASN A 9 15.14 15.68 2.39
N HIS A 10 15.89 14.61 2.61
CA HIS A 10 15.76 13.85 3.86
C HIS A 10 16.07 14.78 5.05
N ALA A 11 15.21 14.71 6.07
CA ALA A 11 15.37 15.46 7.30
C ALA A 11 16.06 14.64 8.41
N GLY A 12 16.12 13.31 8.25
CA GLY A 12 16.48 12.38 9.32
C GLY A 12 15.57 12.52 10.54
N VAL A 13 15.90 11.84 11.63
CA VAL A 13 15.29 12.06 12.95
C VAL A 13 16.40 12.24 13.99
N PRO A 14 16.11 12.77 15.19
CA PRO A 14 17.09 12.80 16.28
C PRO A 14 17.72 11.41 16.48
N PHE A 15 19.05 11.35 16.60
CA PHE A 15 19.86 10.14 16.76
C PHE A 15 19.99 9.23 15.51
N GLN A 16 19.20 9.44 14.45
CA GLN A 16 19.35 8.80 13.15
C GLN A 16 19.20 9.85 12.02
N PRO A 17 20.16 10.78 11.89
CA PRO A 17 20.06 11.90 10.95
C PRO A 17 20.37 11.52 9.49
N GLY A 18 20.74 10.27 9.25
CA GLY A 18 21.20 9.82 7.93
C GLY A 18 20.09 9.75 6.87
N PRO A 19 20.48 9.68 5.58
CA PRO A 19 19.56 9.30 4.52
C PRO A 19 19.09 7.84 4.69
N PRO A 20 18.13 7.37 3.87
CA PRO A 20 17.78 5.95 3.81
C PRO A 20 19.01 5.05 3.65
N THR A 21 19.01 3.91 4.34
CA THR A 21 20.14 2.97 4.36
C THR A 21 20.21 2.08 3.13
N VAL A 22 19.10 1.93 2.39
CA VAL A 22 18.98 1.06 1.20
C VAL A 22 19.39 -0.37 1.54
N ASP A 23 18.66 -1.01 2.44
CA ASP A 23 18.95 -2.35 2.99
C ASP A 23 17.74 -3.32 2.90
N GLY A 24 16.67 -2.87 2.25
CA GLY A 24 15.39 -3.53 2.09
C GLY A 24 14.31 -3.08 3.10
N PHE A 25 14.63 -2.28 4.12
CA PHE A 25 13.67 -1.85 5.15
C PHE A 25 13.12 -0.46 4.87
N VAL A 26 11.90 -0.39 4.34
CA VAL A 26 11.26 0.88 3.99
C VAL A 26 10.31 1.37 5.08
N GLU A 27 9.36 0.52 5.48
CA GLU A 27 8.30 0.88 6.42
C GLU A 27 8.06 -0.21 7.48
N PRO A 28 7.49 0.14 8.65
CA PRO A 28 7.08 -0.85 9.63
C PRO A 28 5.99 -1.74 9.04
N GLU A 29 6.29 -3.01 8.81
CA GLU A 29 5.29 -3.96 8.30
C GLU A 29 4.36 -4.43 9.44
N PRO A 30 3.05 -4.14 9.37
CA PRO A 30 2.11 -4.41 10.47
C PRO A 30 1.93 -5.91 10.79
N ALA A 31 2.31 -6.80 9.87
CA ALA A 31 2.24 -8.26 10.06
C ALA A 31 3.53 -8.87 10.62
N MET A 32 4.60 -8.10 10.82
CA MET A 32 5.88 -8.63 11.34
C MET A 32 5.96 -8.71 12.87
N SER A 33 4.87 -8.43 13.60
CA SER A 33 4.97 -8.22 15.05
C SER A 33 4.99 -9.50 15.89
N PHE A 34 5.95 -9.54 16.84
CA PHE A 34 6.08 -10.30 18.09
C PHE A 34 6.51 -11.77 18.08
N ALA A 35 6.31 -12.55 17.02
CA ALA A 35 6.80 -13.94 17.03
C ALA A 35 8.34 -14.07 16.94
N PHE A 36 9.04 -12.99 16.57
CA PHE A 36 10.46 -13.00 16.19
C PHE A 36 11.40 -12.27 17.16
N GLY A 37 10.96 -12.04 18.40
CA GLY A 37 11.74 -11.33 19.41
C GLY A 37 11.40 -9.84 19.48
N THR A 38 11.81 -9.20 20.56
CA THR A 38 11.49 -7.82 20.96
C THR A 38 12.12 -6.74 20.08
N GLU A 39 12.65 -7.08 18.90
CA GLU A 39 13.13 -6.09 17.94
C GLU A 39 11.93 -5.42 17.26
N THR A 40 11.34 -4.49 18.00
CA THR A 40 10.38 -3.51 17.52
C THR A 40 10.85 -2.92 16.20
N SER A 41 10.08 -3.18 15.14
CA SER A 41 9.98 -2.35 13.94
C SER A 41 11.27 -1.63 13.55
N ARG A 42 12.12 -2.27 12.74
CA ARG A 42 13.17 -1.55 12.00
C ARG A 42 12.47 -0.56 11.06
N VAL A 43 12.32 0.67 11.54
CA VAL A 43 11.86 1.81 10.77
C VAL A 43 13.12 2.48 10.27
N ASP A 44 13.36 2.43 8.97
CA ASP A 44 14.36 3.31 8.37
C ASP A 44 13.81 4.74 8.43
N THR A 45 14.34 5.52 9.36
CA THR A 45 13.93 6.89 9.61
C THR A 45 14.39 7.85 8.51
N GLY A 46 15.26 7.40 7.59
CA GLY A 46 15.67 8.16 6.42
C GLY A 46 14.51 8.48 5.47
N TRP A 47 13.42 7.71 5.52
CA TRP A 47 12.18 7.94 4.76
C TRP A 47 11.23 8.96 5.40
N ASN A 48 11.60 9.57 6.53
CA ASN A 48 10.76 10.55 7.20
C ASN A 48 10.50 11.77 6.30
N GLY A 49 9.22 12.12 6.12
CA GLY A 49 8.79 13.22 5.26
C GLY A 49 8.96 12.95 3.76
N ALA A 50 9.17 11.70 3.34
CA ALA A 50 9.24 11.35 1.91
C ALA A 50 7.98 11.74 1.15
N GLY A 51 8.15 12.17 -0.11
CA GLY A 51 7.04 12.20 -1.05
C GLY A 51 6.53 10.78 -1.22
N ARG A 52 5.21 10.58 -1.14
CA ARG A 52 4.62 9.24 -1.04
C ARG A 52 3.38 9.14 -1.91
N GLU A 53 3.34 8.08 -2.71
CA GLU A 53 2.17 7.65 -3.47
C GLU A 53 1.75 6.25 -2.99
N THR A 54 0.45 5.98 -2.94
CA THR A 54 -0.06 4.70 -2.43
C THR A 54 -1.20 4.19 -3.30
N TYR A 55 -1.10 2.92 -3.71
CA TYR A 55 -2.12 2.23 -4.45
C TYR A 55 -2.81 1.21 -3.57
N GLY A 56 -4.13 1.23 -3.63
CA GLY A 56 -4.98 0.35 -2.86
C GLY A 56 -5.34 0.87 -1.48
N ASN A 57 -6.51 0.45 -1.03
CA ASN A 57 -7.13 0.99 0.16
C ASN A 57 -6.46 0.45 1.44
N ALA A 58 -6.03 1.36 2.31
CA ALA A 58 -5.75 1.00 3.69
C ALA A 58 -7.09 0.81 4.41
N THR A 59 -7.44 -0.43 4.76
CA THR A 59 -8.63 -0.73 5.58
C THR A 59 -8.55 -0.03 6.93
N ALA A 60 -9.74 0.22 7.51
CA ALA A 60 -10.00 1.05 8.68
C ALA A 60 -9.12 0.78 9.92
N ALA A 61 -8.50 -0.39 10.02
CA ALA A 61 -7.80 -0.82 11.22
C ALA A 61 -6.30 -0.48 11.24
N GLY A 62 -5.77 0.16 10.19
CA GLY A 62 -4.33 0.46 10.11
C GLY A 62 -3.43 -0.76 9.91
N PHE A 63 -4.02 -1.96 9.75
CA PHE A 63 -3.28 -3.21 9.57
C PHE A 63 -3.13 -3.66 8.12
N SER A 64 -3.99 -3.21 7.19
CA SER A 64 -3.72 -3.44 5.77
C SER A 64 -2.96 -2.23 5.23
N ALA A 65 -1.66 -2.38 5.08
CA ALA A 65 -0.89 -1.43 4.31
C ALA A 65 -1.35 -1.45 2.83
N PRO A 66 -1.14 -0.33 2.09
CA PRO A 66 -1.43 -0.25 0.66
C PRO A 66 -0.82 -1.43 -0.12
N LEU A 67 -1.44 -1.79 -1.24
CA LEU A 67 -0.91 -2.83 -2.14
C LEU A 67 0.45 -2.44 -2.68
N VAL A 68 0.57 -1.20 -3.13
CA VAL A 68 1.84 -0.63 -3.57
C VAL A 68 2.05 0.69 -2.86
N THR A 69 3.20 0.86 -2.24
CA THR A 69 3.67 2.16 -1.75
C THR A 69 4.87 2.56 -2.61
N PHE A 70 4.87 3.80 -3.10
CA PHE A 70 6.06 4.47 -3.62
C PHE A 70 6.48 5.57 -2.65
N GLN A 71 7.78 5.69 -2.35
CA GLN A 71 8.33 6.83 -1.62
C GLN A 71 9.58 7.38 -2.30
N ALA A 72 9.83 8.67 -2.12
CA ALA A 72 11.02 9.32 -2.63
C ALA A 72 11.52 10.45 -1.73
N VAL A 73 12.84 10.50 -1.55
CA VAL A 73 13.56 11.59 -0.88
C VAL A 73 14.85 11.91 -1.63
N LYS A 74 15.22 13.17 -1.71
CA LYS A 74 16.54 13.62 -2.15
C LYS A 74 17.51 13.58 -0.96
N HIS A 75 18.77 13.26 -1.22
CA HIS A 75 19.82 13.48 -0.24
C HIS A 75 19.97 14.99 0.03
N ASN A 76 20.04 15.39 1.29
CA ASN A 76 20.11 16.81 1.64
C ASN A 76 21.39 17.50 1.11
N SER A 77 22.54 16.82 1.16
CA SER A 77 23.88 17.37 0.91
C SER A 77 24.71 16.66 -0.17
N ALA A 78 24.17 15.61 -0.79
CA ALA A 78 24.89 14.81 -1.80
C ALA A 78 24.02 14.69 -3.05
N ASP A 79 24.65 14.31 -4.16
CA ASP A 79 23.97 14.19 -5.46
C ASP A 79 23.26 12.83 -5.60
N PHE A 80 22.33 12.54 -4.69
CA PHE A 80 21.53 11.32 -4.72
C PHE A 80 20.05 11.60 -4.51
N VAL A 81 19.22 10.76 -5.13
CA VAL A 81 17.81 10.57 -4.78
C VAL A 81 17.62 9.12 -4.37
N TYR A 82 16.81 8.92 -3.33
CA TYR A 82 16.39 7.63 -2.83
C TYR A 82 14.94 7.40 -3.20
N LEU A 83 14.66 6.22 -3.75
CA LEU A 83 13.33 5.79 -4.14
C LEU A 83 13.04 4.46 -3.47
N SER A 84 11.80 4.21 -3.07
CA SER A 84 11.40 2.90 -2.59
C SER A 84 10.03 2.50 -3.11
N PHE A 85 9.88 1.20 -3.27
CA PHE A 85 8.66 0.54 -3.69
C PHE A 85 8.38 -0.58 -2.69
N VAL A 86 7.15 -0.64 -2.18
CA VAL A 86 6.71 -1.75 -1.33
C VAL A 86 5.50 -2.37 -1.96
N VAL A 87 5.60 -3.62 -2.37
CA VAL A 87 4.53 -4.39 -3.01
C VAL A 87 4.05 -5.49 -2.07
N ARG A 88 2.75 -5.52 -1.88
CA ARG A 88 2.08 -6.42 -0.95
C ARG A 88 1.02 -7.27 -1.63
N ARG A 89 0.71 -8.38 -0.96
CA ARG A 89 -0.34 -9.32 -1.39
C ARG A 89 -0.14 -9.75 -2.84
N ASP A 90 1.11 -10.00 -3.17
CA ASP A 90 1.48 -10.65 -4.39
C ASP A 90 0.99 -12.10 -4.35
N ALA A 91 0.34 -12.51 -5.43
CA ALA A 91 -0.20 -13.86 -5.57
C ALA A 91 0.93 -14.88 -5.62
N SER A 92 2.02 -14.51 -6.28
CA SER A 92 3.21 -15.31 -6.48
C SER A 92 4.40 -14.39 -6.74
N PHE A 93 5.55 -14.59 -6.08
CA PHE A 93 6.79 -14.09 -6.64
C PHE A 93 6.95 -14.67 -8.04
N ASP A 94 7.09 -13.79 -9.03
CA ASP A 94 7.22 -14.14 -10.43
C ASP A 94 8.44 -13.45 -11.05
N ASP A 95 9.17 -14.18 -11.89
CA ASP A 95 10.35 -13.68 -12.60
C ASP A 95 10.01 -12.47 -13.50
N ASP A 96 8.75 -12.37 -13.93
CA ASP A 96 8.24 -11.28 -14.76
C ASP A 96 7.67 -10.10 -13.94
N ASP A 97 7.79 -10.11 -12.60
CA ASP A 97 7.55 -8.90 -11.80
C ASP A 97 8.59 -7.84 -12.15
N ARG A 98 8.18 -6.59 -12.37
CA ARG A 98 9.06 -5.51 -12.79
C ARG A 98 8.69 -4.16 -12.19
N ILE A 99 9.71 -3.35 -11.96
CA ILE A 99 9.58 -1.90 -11.82
C ILE A 99 10.22 -1.26 -13.04
N ILE A 100 9.42 -0.49 -13.79
CA ILE A 100 9.90 0.36 -14.88
C ILE A 100 9.99 1.76 -14.34
N LEU A 101 11.15 2.39 -14.45
CA LEU A 101 11.40 3.75 -14.00
C LEU A 101 11.95 4.57 -15.17
N VAL A 102 11.34 5.72 -15.46
CA VAL A 102 11.82 6.65 -16.49
C VAL A 102 12.10 8.03 -15.90
N LEU A 103 13.27 8.57 -16.27
CA LEU A 103 13.80 9.85 -15.84
C LEU A 103 14.07 10.72 -17.07
N HIS A 104 13.46 11.89 -17.11
CA HIS A 104 13.69 12.94 -18.11
C HIS A 104 14.32 14.16 -17.42
N PRO A 105 15.55 14.57 -17.75
CA PRO A 105 16.36 15.47 -16.93
C PRO A 105 15.80 16.89 -16.73
N ASP A 106 15.02 17.39 -17.70
CA ASP A 106 14.38 18.71 -17.64
C ASP A 106 12.92 18.62 -18.09
N PHE A 107 11.99 18.97 -17.19
CA PHE A 107 10.55 19.03 -17.46
C PHE A 107 10.01 20.47 -17.55
N ALA A 108 10.89 21.47 -17.41
CA ALA A 108 10.48 22.85 -17.18
C ALA A 108 9.95 23.58 -18.44
N THR A 109 10.11 23.01 -19.64
CA THR A 109 9.89 23.73 -20.91
C THR A 109 8.66 23.33 -21.72
N GLY A 110 7.82 22.40 -21.23
CA GLY A 110 6.74 21.85 -22.07
C GLY A 110 7.27 21.15 -23.34
N SER A 111 8.59 20.95 -23.43
CA SER A 111 9.20 20.16 -24.48
C SER A 111 8.93 18.70 -24.17
N ALA A 112 7.86 18.19 -24.78
CA ALA A 112 7.63 16.77 -24.91
C ALA A 112 8.76 16.07 -25.69
N ALA A 113 9.62 16.78 -26.42
CA ALA A 113 10.60 16.14 -27.27
C ALA A 113 11.71 15.49 -26.42
N LYS A 114 11.85 14.16 -26.55
CA LYS A 114 12.98 13.41 -26.03
C LYS A 114 14.27 13.87 -26.72
N THR A 115 15.29 14.07 -25.91
CA THR A 115 16.57 14.68 -26.29
C THR A 115 17.70 13.66 -26.42
N GLY A 116 17.46 12.40 -26.03
CA GLY A 116 18.50 11.36 -25.92
C GLY A 116 19.17 11.32 -24.55
N HIS A 117 18.79 12.24 -23.66
CA HIS A 117 19.23 12.28 -22.27
C HIS A 117 18.25 11.58 -21.33
N GLU A 118 17.22 10.91 -21.83
CA GLU A 118 16.29 10.17 -20.97
C GLU A 118 16.94 8.85 -20.52
N ARG A 119 16.60 8.42 -19.31
CA ARG A 119 17.02 7.13 -18.75
C ARG A 119 15.81 6.30 -18.41
N ARG A 120 15.92 4.99 -18.66
CA ARG A 120 14.94 4.00 -18.27
C ARG A 120 15.66 2.87 -17.52
N LEU A 121 15.08 2.43 -16.41
CA LEU A 121 15.54 1.28 -15.64
C LEU A 121 14.40 0.28 -15.60
N ASP A 122 14.69 -0.95 -16.02
CA ASP A 122 13.77 -2.08 -15.88
C ASP A 122 14.36 -3.01 -14.82
N ILE A 123 13.69 -3.12 -13.68
CA ILE A 123 14.20 -3.84 -12.52
C ILE A 123 13.31 -5.04 -12.23
N GLU A 124 13.89 -6.23 -12.26
CA GLU A 124 13.23 -7.48 -11.91
C GLU A 124 13.60 -7.81 -10.45
N PRO A 125 12.69 -7.62 -9.48
CA PRO A 125 13.07 -7.59 -8.07
C PRO A 125 13.28 -9.01 -7.51
N VAL A 126 12.43 -9.97 -7.89
CA VAL A 126 12.33 -11.28 -7.24
C VAL A 126 12.47 -12.42 -8.23
N HIS A 127 12.75 -13.61 -7.70
CA HIS A 127 12.76 -14.88 -8.42
C HIS A 127 11.47 -15.66 -8.17
N SER A 128 10.97 -16.31 -9.23
CA SER A 128 9.78 -17.15 -9.20
C SER A 128 9.82 -18.17 -8.06
N GLY A 129 8.81 -18.12 -7.20
CA GLY A 129 8.65 -19.03 -6.04
C GLY A 129 9.67 -18.86 -4.91
N ALA A 130 10.74 -18.07 -5.09
CA ALA A 130 11.81 -17.92 -4.12
C ALA A 130 11.85 -16.53 -3.45
N GLY A 131 11.31 -15.49 -4.10
CA GLY A 131 11.44 -14.10 -3.63
C GLY A 131 12.81 -13.51 -4.00
N ALA A 132 13.34 -12.60 -3.19
CA ALA A 132 14.62 -11.94 -3.45
C ALA A 132 15.79 -12.95 -3.61
N GLY A 133 16.89 -12.51 -4.24
CA GLY A 133 18.02 -13.36 -4.64
C GLY A 133 18.68 -14.18 -3.52
N THR A 134 19.46 -15.20 -3.91
CA THR A 134 20.15 -16.14 -3.02
C THR A 134 21.64 -15.87 -2.85
N ALA A 135 22.12 -14.63 -3.06
CA ALA A 135 23.45 -14.25 -2.59
C ALA A 135 23.62 -14.78 -1.14
N PRO A 136 24.83 -15.19 -0.71
CA PRO A 136 24.98 -15.65 0.67
C PRO A 136 24.30 -14.61 1.57
N PRO A 137 23.52 -14.98 2.61
CA PRO A 137 23.24 -14.00 3.65
C PRO A 137 24.57 -13.30 3.88
N ASN A 138 24.62 -11.96 3.94
CA ASN A 138 25.75 -11.40 4.66
C ASN A 138 25.76 -12.24 5.94
N GLU A 139 26.77 -13.11 6.12
CA GLU A 139 26.70 -14.18 7.12
C GLU A 139 26.74 -13.59 8.54
N SER A 140 26.98 -12.28 8.60
CA SER A 140 26.37 -11.39 9.56
C SER A 140 25.15 -10.68 8.92
N ASP A 141 23.96 -11.28 8.99
CA ASP A 141 22.87 -10.44 9.48
C ASP A 141 23.43 -10.02 10.83
N PRO A 142 23.79 -8.74 11.06
CA PRO A 142 24.58 -8.34 12.24
C PRO A 142 23.92 -8.77 13.57
N TRP A 143 22.69 -9.27 13.48
CA TRP A 143 21.75 -9.59 14.51
C TRP A 143 21.43 -11.10 14.60
N GLY A 144 22.00 -11.93 13.72
CA GLY A 144 21.96 -13.39 13.85
C GLY A 144 20.57 -14.03 13.70
N LEU A 145 19.61 -13.38 13.02
CA LEU A 145 18.29 -13.95 12.79
C LEU A 145 18.38 -15.09 11.77
N THR A 146 18.65 -16.29 12.28
CA THR A 146 18.47 -17.52 11.51
C THR A 146 16.98 -17.81 11.44
N LEU A 147 16.25 -17.09 10.57
CA LEU A 147 14.82 -17.26 10.36
C LEU A 147 14.58 -18.63 9.71
N GLY A 148 14.41 -19.66 10.53
CA GLY A 148 14.07 -20.99 10.08
C GLY A 148 12.76 -20.96 9.28
N ASN A 149 12.85 -21.24 7.98
CA ASN A 149 11.74 -21.55 7.07
C ASN A 149 10.76 -20.43 6.63
N GLU A 150 10.87 -19.18 7.11
CA GLU A 150 9.81 -18.17 6.86
C GLU A 150 10.03 -17.20 5.68
N GLY A 151 11.00 -17.46 4.80
CA GLY A 151 11.04 -16.80 3.49
C GLY A 151 11.36 -15.30 3.51
N PHE A 152 11.87 -14.76 4.63
CA PHE A 152 12.42 -13.40 4.68
C PHE A 152 13.81 -13.36 4.04
N LYS A 153 14.00 -12.41 3.15
CA LYS A 153 15.28 -12.12 2.50
C LYS A 153 15.42 -10.62 2.41
N THR A 154 16.45 -10.05 3.01
CA THR A 154 16.72 -8.60 3.06
C THR A 154 18.08 -8.32 2.42
N ASP A 155 18.34 -7.05 2.10
CA ASP A 155 19.63 -6.61 1.55
C ASP A 155 20.13 -7.47 0.36
N ARG A 156 19.20 -7.86 -0.54
CA ARG A 156 19.52 -8.67 -1.72
C ARG A 156 19.68 -7.79 -2.95
N ALA A 157 20.52 -8.20 -3.89
CA ALA A 157 20.46 -7.63 -5.22
C ALA A 157 19.11 -8.01 -5.88
N PRO A 158 18.55 -7.16 -6.74
CA PRO A 158 17.48 -7.56 -7.64
C PRO A 158 17.91 -8.75 -8.52
N ARG A 159 16.95 -9.52 -9.03
CA ARG A 159 17.21 -10.62 -9.97
C ARG A 159 17.95 -10.13 -11.21
N ASN A 160 17.48 -9.02 -11.77
CA ASN A 160 18.08 -8.38 -12.94
C ASN A 160 17.80 -6.87 -12.93
N VAL A 161 18.68 -6.11 -13.59
CA VAL A 161 18.45 -4.70 -13.89
C VAL A 161 18.97 -4.41 -15.28
N GLU A 162 18.10 -3.90 -16.13
CA GLU A 162 18.47 -3.40 -17.45
C GLU A 162 18.42 -1.88 -17.45
N TYR A 163 19.49 -1.27 -17.94
CA TYR A 163 19.61 0.17 -18.06
C TYR A 163 19.45 0.55 -19.53
N TYR A 164 18.68 1.59 -19.77
CA TYR A 164 18.36 2.07 -21.09
C TYR A 164 18.61 3.57 -21.19
N ARG A 165 18.98 4.01 -22.40
CA ARG A 165 18.95 5.42 -22.79
C ARG A 165 18.10 5.58 -24.04
N TRP A 166 17.48 6.74 -24.20
CA TRP A 166 16.76 7.03 -25.43
C TRP A 166 17.73 7.31 -26.58
N ASN A 167 17.48 6.71 -27.74
CA ASN A 167 18.19 7.02 -28.98
C ASN A 167 17.26 7.82 -29.91
N THR A 168 17.59 9.10 -30.10
CA THR A 168 16.82 10.02 -30.95
C THR A 168 16.83 9.66 -32.43
N ALA A 169 17.87 8.97 -32.92
CA ALA A 169 17.96 8.60 -34.33
C ALA A 169 17.04 7.44 -34.70
N SER A 170 16.82 6.50 -33.76
CA SER A 170 15.95 5.34 -33.96
C SER A 170 14.58 5.48 -33.29
N SER A 171 14.37 6.55 -32.53
CA SER A 171 13.21 6.73 -31.65
C SER A 171 12.93 5.48 -30.81
N ALA A 172 13.97 4.96 -30.15
CA ALA A 172 13.87 3.72 -29.39
C ALA A 172 14.76 3.74 -28.14
N TRP A 173 14.37 2.94 -27.15
CA TRP A 173 15.24 2.61 -26.02
C TRP A 173 16.38 1.70 -26.50
N VAL A 174 17.60 2.06 -26.16
CA VAL A 174 18.79 1.23 -26.40
C VAL A 174 19.45 0.90 -25.07
N VAL A 175 19.92 -0.34 -24.95
CA VAL A 175 20.64 -0.80 -23.75
C VAL A 175 21.85 0.10 -23.50
N ALA A 176 22.03 0.47 -22.24
CA ALA A 176 23.11 1.29 -21.72
C ALA A 176 23.88 0.52 -20.64
N ALA A 177 25.13 0.93 -20.40
CA ALA A 177 25.88 0.43 -19.25
C ALA A 177 25.23 0.90 -17.94
N ALA A 178 25.37 0.10 -16.89
CA ALA A 178 24.99 0.52 -15.55
C ALA A 178 25.76 1.80 -15.17
N PRO A 179 25.08 2.86 -14.72
CA PRO A 179 25.72 4.06 -14.22
C PRO A 179 26.50 3.76 -12.92
N GLY A 180 27.54 4.55 -12.65
CA GLY A 180 28.21 4.52 -11.35
C GLY A 180 27.29 5.02 -10.24
N GLY A 181 27.55 4.62 -8.99
CA GLY A 181 26.85 5.16 -7.83
C GLY A 181 25.38 4.75 -7.68
N VAL A 182 24.83 3.93 -8.58
CA VAL A 182 23.52 3.31 -8.39
C VAL A 182 23.62 2.13 -7.44
N GLU A 183 22.76 2.11 -6.44
CA GLU A 183 22.56 0.98 -5.53
C GLU A 183 21.09 0.60 -5.53
N ILE A 184 20.81 -0.70 -5.66
CA ILE A 184 19.45 -1.24 -5.68
C ILE A 184 19.44 -2.45 -4.77
N LYS A 185 18.58 -2.43 -3.75
CA LYS A 185 18.36 -3.56 -2.84
C LYS A 185 16.92 -3.99 -2.85
N VAL A 186 16.74 -5.29 -2.71
CA VAL A 186 15.45 -5.95 -2.68
C VAL A 186 15.33 -6.71 -1.38
N ARG A 187 14.11 -6.68 -0.86
CA ARG A 187 13.64 -7.53 0.21
C ARG A 187 12.40 -8.29 -0.23
N SER A 188 12.22 -9.49 0.29
CA SER A 188 10.99 -10.26 0.13
C SER A 188 10.63 -10.96 1.42
N TRP A 189 9.33 -11.18 1.65
CA TRP A 189 8.82 -12.01 2.73
C TRP A 189 7.52 -12.71 2.32
N ASN A 190 7.32 -13.91 2.86
CA ASN A 190 6.17 -14.73 2.55
C ASN A 190 5.19 -14.74 3.73
N GLY A 191 4.15 -13.92 3.65
CA GLY A 191 3.06 -13.89 4.62
C GLY A 191 1.99 -14.96 4.39
N GLY A 192 2.23 -15.92 3.49
CA GLY A 192 1.32 -17.02 3.18
C GLY A 192 0.76 -16.99 1.77
N GLU A 193 -0.32 -17.75 1.56
CA GLU A 193 -0.98 -17.85 0.25
C GLU A 193 -1.61 -16.51 -0.16
N ASN A 194 -1.34 -16.07 -1.39
CA ASN A 194 -1.69 -14.75 -1.92
C ASN A 194 -1.19 -13.57 -1.06
N ASN A 195 -0.21 -13.80 -0.17
CA ASN A 195 0.36 -12.80 0.70
C ASN A 195 1.89 -12.83 0.63
N ARG A 196 2.42 -12.93 -0.59
CA ARG A 196 3.84 -12.69 -0.83
C ARG A 196 4.04 -11.18 -0.94
N ASN A 197 5.16 -10.70 -0.44
CA ASN A 197 5.43 -9.28 -0.39
C ASN A 197 6.90 -9.07 -0.69
N TRP A 198 7.21 -7.94 -1.29
CA TRP A 198 8.56 -7.55 -1.59
C TRP A 198 8.68 -6.03 -1.57
N SER A 199 9.87 -5.55 -1.24
CA SER A 199 10.20 -4.13 -1.31
C SER A 199 11.50 -3.97 -2.08
N LEU A 200 11.63 -2.82 -2.72
CA LEU A 200 12.80 -2.43 -3.46
C LEU A 200 13.18 -1.02 -3.05
N GLU A 201 14.46 -0.80 -2.79
CA GLU A 201 15.04 0.50 -2.52
C GLU A 201 16.11 0.81 -3.55
N LEU A 202 16.13 2.05 -4.03
CA LEU A 202 17.13 2.57 -4.95
C LEU A 202 17.80 3.79 -4.35
N LYS A 203 19.10 3.90 -4.59
CA LYS A 203 19.87 5.14 -4.52
C LYS A 203 20.37 5.45 -5.92
N LEU A 204 19.90 6.56 -6.48
CA LEU A 204 20.23 7.01 -7.83
C LEU A 204 21.02 8.30 -7.77
N PRO A 205 22.10 8.45 -8.56
CA PRO A 205 22.81 9.72 -8.65
C PRO A 205 21.92 10.79 -9.30
N THR A 206 22.10 12.06 -8.92
CA THR A 206 21.39 13.19 -9.54
C THR A 206 22.29 13.99 -10.50
N SER A 207 23.56 13.61 -10.65
CA SER A 207 24.54 14.30 -11.52
C SER A 207 25.41 13.32 -12.29
N VAL A 208 25.93 13.74 -13.45
CA VAL A 208 26.93 13.02 -14.25
C VAL A 208 28.23 12.84 -13.48
N ALA A 209 28.59 13.79 -12.61
CA ALA A 209 29.79 13.70 -11.79
C ALA A 209 29.76 12.49 -10.85
N THR A 210 28.57 12.18 -10.30
CA THR A 210 28.37 11.04 -9.39
C THR A 210 28.01 9.76 -10.15
N GLY A 211 27.20 9.87 -11.21
CA GLY A 211 26.71 8.74 -12.00
C GLY A 211 27.64 8.26 -13.12
N GLY A 212 28.68 9.02 -13.43
CA GLY A 212 29.57 8.79 -14.56
C GLY A 212 28.99 9.20 -15.93
N ALA A 213 29.80 9.05 -16.98
CA ALA A 213 29.48 9.55 -18.33
C ALA A 213 28.23 8.92 -18.98
N GLY A 214 27.77 7.76 -18.48
CA GLY A 214 26.53 7.13 -18.92
C GLY A 214 25.26 7.73 -18.30
N TRP A 215 25.39 8.64 -17.33
CA TRP A 215 24.27 9.17 -16.56
C TRP A 215 23.77 10.55 -17.04
N ILE A 216 22.95 11.22 -16.23
CA ILE A 216 22.26 12.47 -16.55
C ILE A 216 22.37 13.44 -15.38
N ASP A 217 22.31 14.74 -15.68
CA ASP A 217 22.12 15.78 -14.67
C ASP A 217 20.63 16.02 -14.48
N MET A 218 20.13 15.72 -13.28
CA MET A 218 18.74 15.96 -12.90
C MET A 218 18.59 17.40 -12.42
N THR A 219 17.75 18.18 -13.11
CA THR A 219 17.44 19.54 -12.67
C THR A 219 16.48 19.52 -11.48
N ALA A 220 16.09 20.70 -10.97
CA ALA A 220 15.08 20.80 -9.92
C ALA A 220 13.71 20.22 -10.32
N ARG A 221 13.43 20.07 -11.63
CA ARG A 221 12.16 19.59 -12.18
C ARG A 221 12.46 18.55 -13.25
N ILE A 222 12.22 17.29 -12.93
CA ILE A 222 12.44 16.17 -13.86
C ILE A 222 11.11 15.60 -14.34
N GLY A 223 11.08 15.08 -15.56
CA GLY A 223 9.99 14.24 -15.99
C GLY A 223 10.18 12.87 -15.36
N PHE A 224 9.14 12.35 -14.75
CA PHE A 224 9.21 11.13 -13.95
C PHE A 224 8.03 10.24 -14.32
N PHE A 225 8.30 8.95 -14.40
CA PHE A 225 7.30 7.92 -14.58
C PHE A 225 7.77 6.66 -13.88
N PHE A 226 6.85 5.96 -13.24
CA PHE A 226 7.08 4.56 -12.90
C PHE A 226 5.87 3.71 -13.23
N ASP A 227 6.14 2.42 -13.43
CA ASP A 227 5.14 1.36 -13.49
C ASP A 227 5.62 0.16 -12.68
N VAL A 228 4.83 -0.23 -11.68
CA VAL A 228 5.01 -1.50 -10.97
C VAL A 228 4.16 -2.55 -11.67
N VAL A 229 4.80 -3.38 -12.48
CA VAL A 229 4.20 -4.51 -13.19
C VAL A 229 4.30 -5.73 -12.30
N ARG A 230 3.17 -6.20 -11.79
CA ARG A 230 3.09 -7.48 -11.08
C ARG A 230 2.47 -8.53 -12.00
N THR A 231 3.22 -9.58 -12.25
CA THR A 231 2.75 -10.73 -13.01
C THR A 231 2.18 -11.75 -12.05
N VAL A 232 1.12 -12.44 -12.46
CA VAL A 232 0.60 -13.59 -11.72
C VAL A 232 0.64 -14.78 -12.65
N GLN A 233 1.55 -15.72 -12.38
CA GLN A 233 1.66 -16.95 -13.15
C GLN A 233 1.01 -18.16 -12.45
N GLY A 234 0.52 -19.11 -13.24
CA GLY A 234 0.10 -20.42 -12.74
C GLY A 234 -1.15 -20.37 -11.86
N ALA A 235 -2.01 -19.37 -12.04
CA ALA A 235 -3.27 -19.31 -11.33
C ALA A 235 -4.12 -20.56 -11.60
N PRO A 236 -4.92 -21.04 -10.64
CA PRO A 236 -5.82 -22.15 -10.90
C PRO A 236 -6.75 -21.77 -12.07
N ALA A 237 -6.92 -22.70 -13.02
CA ALA A 237 -7.53 -22.48 -14.34
C ALA A 237 -6.67 -21.77 -15.41
N GLY A 238 -5.34 -21.63 -15.22
CA GLY A 238 -4.42 -21.19 -16.28
C GLY A 238 -4.53 -19.70 -16.64
N LEU A 239 -5.00 -18.88 -15.70
CA LEU A 239 -5.12 -17.43 -15.90
C LEU A 239 -3.80 -16.75 -15.53
N ASP A 240 -2.92 -16.60 -16.51
CA ASP A 240 -1.78 -15.69 -16.38
C ASP A 240 -2.23 -14.27 -16.72
N PHE A 241 -1.86 -13.29 -15.90
CA PHE A 241 -2.24 -11.88 -16.10
C PHE A 241 -1.21 -10.93 -15.49
N VAL A 242 -1.35 -9.65 -15.80
CA VAL A 242 -0.55 -8.58 -15.18
C VAL A 242 -1.45 -7.55 -14.53
N THR A 243 -0.97 -6.97 -13.42
CA THR A 243 -1.52 -5.75 -12.82
C THR A 243 -0.46 -4.67 -12.85
N GLN A 244 -0.86 -3.44 -13.13
CA GLN A 244 0.05 -2.30 -13.24
C GLN A 244 -0.35 -1.23 -12.22
N PHE A 245 0.65 -0.61 -11.61
CA PHE A 245 0.47 0.51 -10.70
C PHE A 245 1.39 1.64 -11.16
N THR A 246 0.80 2.65 -11.79
CA THR A 246 1.54 3.68 -12.52
C THR A 246 1.43 5.04 -11.86
N TRP A 247 2.53 5.78 -11.93
CA TRP A 247 2.54 7.22 -11.71
C TRP A 247 3.18 7.90 -12.91
N PRO A 248 2.57 8.95 -13.49
CA PRO A 248 1.20 9.45 -13.29
C PRO A 248 0.10 8.40 -13.42
N ALA A 249 -1.06 8.68 -12.83
CA ALA A 249 -2.19 7.78 -12.91
C ALA A 249 -2.70 7.66 -14.36
N GLY A 250 -3.11 6.45 -14.78
CA GLY A 250 -3.51 6.18 -16.17
C GLY A 250 -2.33 6.08 -17.15
N GLY A 251 -1.10 6.01 -16.63
CA GLY A 251 0.11 5.83 -17.42
C GLY A 251 0.39 4.38 -17.83
N GLU A 252 -0.57 3.45 -17.67
CA GLU A 252 -0.33 2.02 -17.90
C GLU A 252 0.21 1.74 -19.31
N LEU A 253 1.11 0.77 -19.38
CA LEU A 253 1.73 0.29 -20.59
C LEU A 253 0.89 -0.83 -21.20
N ASP A 254 0.80 -0.83 -22.52
CA ASP A 254 0.20 -1.91 -23.29
C ASP A 254 1.03 -2.16 -24.55
N ASP A 255 0.82 -3.32 -25.16
CA ASP A 255 1.55 -3.77 -26.35
C ASP A 255 1.10 -3.07 -27.65
N ASN A 256 0.30 -2.00 -27.57
CA ASN A 256 -0.29 -1.28 -28.70
C ASN A 256 -0.92 -2.22 -29.76
N GLY A 257 -1.60 -3.28 -29.31
CA GLY A 257 -2.24 -4.27 -30.20
C GLY A 257 -1.39 -5.53 -30.47
N GLY A 258 -0.39 -5.80 -29.63
CA GLY A 258 0.43 -7.01 -29.67
C GLY A 258 1.72 -6.89 -30.47
N LEU A 259 2.19 -5.67 -30.75
CA LEU A 259 3.31 -5.43 -31.65
C LEU A 259 4.65 -5.21 -30.94
N LEU A 260 4.65 -4.90 -29.65
CA LEU A 260 5.85 -4.54 -28.89
C LEU A 260 5.96 -5.37 -27.61
N ASP A 261 7.17 -5.86 -27.33
CA ASP A 261 7.53 -6.34 -26.00
C ASP A 261 7.73 -5.14 -25.06
N LEU A 262 7.57 -5.35 -23.75
CA LEU A 262 7.67 -4.33 -22.71
C LEU A 262 8.92 -3.45 -22.82
N ASN A 263 10.07 -4.05 -23.14
CA ASN A 263 11.34 -3.33 -23.30
C ASN A 263 11.37 -2.40 -24.53
N GLN A 264 10.47 -2.59 -25.49
CA GLN A 264 10.34 -1.78 -26.70
C GLN A 264 9.30 -0.67 -26.57
N ILE A 265 8.41 -0.74 -25.57
CA ILE A 265 7.34 0.24 -25.40
C ILE A 265 7.93 1.63 -25.18
N GLU A 266 7.50 2.56 -26.02
CA GLU A 266 7.81 3.97 -25.87
C GLU A 266 7.00 4.55 -24.70
N ILE A 267 7.69 5.15 -23.72
CA ILE A 267 7.03 6.01 -22.73
C ILE A 267 6.87 7.37 -23.37
N GLU A 268 5.66 7.64 -23.85
CA GLU A 268 5.35 8.92 -24.48
C GLU A 268 5.47 10.06 -23.47
N PRO A 269 5.85 11.27 -23.91
CA PRO A 269 5.99 12.42 -23.02
C PRO A 269 4.72 12.78 -22.25
N GLY A 270 3.54 12.49 -22.83
CA GLY A 270 2.25 12.68 -22.16
C GLY A 270 1.99 11.73 -20.98
N LYS A 271 2.75 10.63 -20.87
CA LYS A 271 2.73 9.72 -19.72
C LYS A 271 3.71 10.14 -18.62
N LEU A 272 4.50 11.20 -18.81
CA LEU A 272 5.42 11.69 -17.77
C LEU A 272 4.70 12.68 -16.86
N GLY A 273 4.93 12.55 -15.57
CA GLY A 273 4.60 13.57 -14.58
C GLY A 273 5.81 14.43 -14.26
N GLU A 274 5.60 15.48 -13.48
CA GLU A 274 6.67 16.34 -12.98
C GLU A 274 7.09 15.86 -11.58
N ALA A 275 8.33 15.38 -11.43
CA ALA A 275 8.94 15.23 -10.12
C ALA A 275 9.78 16.46 -9.78
N ILE A 276 9.49 17.07 -8.63
CA ILE A 276 10.20 18.24 -8.12
C ILE A 276 11.24 17.76 -7.12
N LEU A 277 12.52 17.80 -7.52
CA LEU A 277 13.62 17.49 -6.63
C LEU A 277 13.75 18.58 -5.58
N GLY A 278 13.89 18.18 -4.32
CA GLY A 278 14.21 19.07 -3.22
C GLY A 278 15.37 20.00 -3.61
N PRO A 279 15.25 21.32 -3.44
CA PRO A 279 16.38 22.24 -3.58
C PRO A 279 17.57 21.76 -2.72
N PRO A 280 18.84 22.00 -3.11
CA PRO A 280 19.99 21.70 -2.25
C PRO A 280 19.82 22.29 -0.84
N THR A 281 20.39 21.67 0.19
CA THR A 281 20.35 22.08 1.62
C THR A 281 19.85 23.50 1.91
N GLY A 282 18.79 23.61 2.72
CA GLY A 282 18.32 24.89 3.30
C GLY A 282 16.94 25.35 2.84
N VAL A 283 16.32 24.66 1.89
CA VAL A 283 14.93 24.89 1.52
C VAL A 283 14.10 23.66 1.87
N ALA A 284 12.97 23.92 2.51
CA ALA A 284 12.12 22.92 3.12
C ALA A 284 11.60 21.87 2.11
N PRO A 285 11.20 20.66 2.59
CA PRO A 285 10.36 19.74 1.82
C PRO A 285 9.15 20.49 1.21
N PRO A 286 8.52 19.97 0.14
CA PRO A 286 7.24 20.50 -0.34
C PRO A 286 6.28 20.45 0.85
N ARG A 287 5.97 21.63 1.36
CA ARG A 287 5.02 21.80 2.44
C ARG A 287 3.70 22.24 1.84
N GLY A 288 2.61 22.03 2.56
CA GLY A 288 1.29 22.39 2.12
C GLY A 288 0.18 21.66 2.84
N VAL A 289 -0.99 21.68 2.22
CA VAL A 289 -2.19 21.06 2.78
C VAL A 289 -2.17 19.56 2.59
N GLN A 290 -2.37 18.82 3.67
CA GLN A 290 -2.52 17.37 3.70
C GLN A 290 -3.46 16.90 4.81
N PHE A 291 -3.77 15.61 4.81
CA PHE A 291 -4.62 14.98 5.82
C PHE A 291 -3.85 14.72 7.13
N ASP A 292 -4.34 15.29 8.24
CA ASP A 292 -3.71 15.20 9.57
C ASP A 292 -3.90 13.80 10.20
N GLY A 293 -2.83 13.00 10.26
CA GLY A 293 -2.86 11.67 10.88
C GLY A 293 -3.32 10.56 9.94
N GLY A 294 -3.17 10.74 8.62
CA GLY A 294 -3.37 9.64 7.70
C GLY A 294 -4.86 9.32 7.48
N TYR A 295 -5.21 8.03 7.41
CA TYR A 295 -6.58 7.58 7.11
C TYR A 295 -7.53 7.88 8.27
N GLY A 296 -7.02 7.99 9.50
CA GLY A 296 -7.79 8.37 10.68
C GLY A 296 -8.24 9.84 10.68
N SER A 297 -7.82 10.63 9.68
CA SER A 297 -8.19 12.03 9.53
C SER A 297 -9.56 12.24 8.87
N VAL A 298 -10.07 11.24 8.14
CA VAL A 298 -11.34 11.31 7.42
C VAL A 298 -12.34 10.31 7.98
N GLY A 299 -13.61 10.65 8.10
CA GLY A 299 -14.66 9.72 8.53
C GLY A 299 -15.89 10.43 9.06
N ALA A 300 -16.68 9.74 9.88
CA ALA A 300 -17.92 10.27 10.44
C ALA A 300 -17.94 10.17 11.97
N ARG A 301 -18.56 11.14 12.64
CA ARG A 301 -18.79 11.12 14.10
C ARG A 301 -20.14 11.76 14.44
N PRO A 302 -20.66 11.57 15.67
CA PRO A 302 -21.85 12.30 16.10
C PRO A 302 -21.63 13.83 16.05
N PRO A 303 -22.60 14.62 15.56
CA PRO A 303 -22.45 16.07 15.45
C PRO A 303 -22.07 16.76 16.76
N GLY A 304 -21.13 17.72 16.67
CA GLY A 304 -20.71 18.53 17.82
C GLY A 304 -19.76 17.81 18.78
N THR A 305 -19.33 16.59 18.47
CA THR A 305 -18.27 15.90 19.21
C THR A 305 -16.89 16.32 18.68
N THR A 306 -15.86 16.19 19.50
CA THR A 306 -14.45 16.43 19.13
C THR A 306 -13.64 15.14 19.03
N SER A 307 -14.31 13.98 19.07
CA SER A 307 -13.66 12.69 18.90
C SER A 307 -13.03 12.59 17.51
N LEU A 308 -12.03 11.73 17.37
CA LEU A 308 -11.55 11.37 16.04
C LEU A 308 -12.70 10.82 15.20
N PRO A 309 -12.70 11.05 13.88
CA PRO A 309 -13.74 10.54 13.02
C PRO A 309 -13.73 9.00 13.06
N GLY A 310 -14.88 8.45 13.42
CA GLY A 310 -15.13 7.02 13.45
C GLY A 310 -15.29 6.43 12.05
N HIS A 311 -15.60 5.14 12.04
CA HIS A 311 -15.77 4.30 10.86
C HIS A 311 -17.23 3.86 10.68
N LEU A 312 -18.20 4.57 11.26
CA LEU A 312 -19.60 4.20 11.12
C LEU A 312 -20.40 5.43 10.75
N ILE A 313 -21.32 5.27 9.80
CA ILE A 313 -22.38 6.24 9.57
C ILE A 313 -23.57 5.80 10.42
N GLU A 314 -23.93 6.65 11.38
CA GLU A 314 -25.02 6.41 12.30
C GLU A 314 -26.37 6.61 11.62
N ARG A 315 -27.41 5.95 12.17
CA ARG A 315 -28.79 6.14 11.70
C ARG A 315 -29.37 7.52 12.00
N THR A 316 -28.66 8.29 12.80
CA THR A 316 -28.99 9.64 13.24
C THR A 316 -28.18 10.66 12.42
N ALA A 317 -28.16 11.91 12.87
CA ALA A 317 -27.31 12.93 12.27
C ALA A 317 -25.84 12.53 12.36
N ASN A 318 -25.10 12.74 11.28
CA ASN A 318 -23.67 12.49 11.17
C ASN A 318 -22.94 13.78 10.84
N GLU A 319 -21.76 13.96 11.43
CA GLU A 319 -20.79 14.96 11.01
C GLU A 319 -19.63 14.24 10.31
N PHE A 320 -19.51 14.50 9.01
CA PHE A 320 -18.41 14.02 8.19
C PHE A 320 -17.26 15.00 8.33
N VAL A 321 -16.07 14.49 8.64
CA VAL A 321 -14.91 15.28 9.02
C VAL A 321 -13.73 14.90 8.15
N ALA A 322 -13.00 15.90 7.69
CA ALA A 322 -11.65 15.79 7.17
C ALA A 322 -10.73 16.70 7.99
N ARG A 323 -9.86 16.09 8.78
CA ARG A 323 -8.82 16.78 9.54
C ARG A 323 -7.65 17.02 8.59
N VAL A 324 -7.30 18.28 8.44
CA VAL A 324 -6.22 18.72 7.55
C VAL A 324 -5.21 19.54 8.31
N LEU A 325 -3.96 19.51 7.86
CA LEU A 325 -2.92 20.40 8.33
C LEU A 325 -2.28 21.13 7.15
N ASN A 326 -1.74 22.31 7.41
CA ASN A 326 -0.80 23.00 6.53
C ASN A 326 0.53 23.09 7.27
N ASP A 327 1.56 22.42 6.75
CA ASP A 327 2.92 22.47 7.29
C ASP A 327 3.80 23.50 6.59
N ASP A 328 3.26 24.29 5.64
CA ASP A 328 4.02 25.34 4.94
C ASP A 328 4.23 26.55 5.82
N VAL A 329 5.50 26.87 6.12
CA VAL A 329 5.89 27.99 6.99
C VAL A 329 5.94 29.32 6.26
N THR A 330 5.84 29.30 4.93
CA THR A 330 5.94 30.47 4.06
C THR A 330 4.60 30.87 3.47
N ALA A 331 3.70 29.90 3.22
CA ALA A 331 2.42 30.14 2.60
C ALA A 331 1.25 29.67 3.49
N ALA A 332 0.29 30.57 3.70
CA ALA A 332 -1.03 30.18 4.18
C ALA A 332 -1.81 29.53 3.03
N ALA A 333 -2.64 28.53 3.35
CA ALA A 333 -3.58 27.96 2.40
C ALA A 333 -4.97 28.58 2.63
N ALA A 334 -5.43 29.37 1.65
CA ALA A 334 -6.73 30.02 1.71
C ALA A 334 -7.82 29.15 1.08
N ASN A 335 -9.06 29.32 1.56
CA ASN A 335 -10.29 28.75 1.00
C ASN A 335 -10.26 27.25 0.73
N VAL A 336 -9.61 26.47 1.59
CA VAL A 336 -9.58 25.01 1.48
C VAL A 336 -10.96 24.46 1.79
N THR A 337 -11.48 23.59 0.93
CA THR A 337 -12.76 22.89 1.09
C THR A 337 -12.54 21.38 1.01
N ALA A 338 -13.47 20.60 1.57
CA ALA A 338 -13.51 19.15 1.40
C ALA A 338 -14.85 18.71 0.81
N GLU A 339 -14.82 17.96 -0.28
CA GLU A 339 -15.98 17.28 -0.84
C GLU A 339 -16.02 15.83 -0.34
N PHE A 340 -17.12 15.45 0.30
CA PHE A 340 -17.32 14.13 0.87
C PHE A 340 -18.26 13.30 0.00
N ARG A 341 -17.83 12.09 -0.35
CA ARG A 341 -18.63 11.13 -1.11
C ARG A 341 -18.55 9.75 -0.48
N ILE A 342 -19.63 8.98 -0.62
CA ILE A 342 -19.73 7.61 -0.09
C ILE A 342 -20.12 6.61 -1.17
N ALA A 343 -19.77 5.36 -0.94
CA ALA A 343 -20.24 4.22 -1.72
C ALA A 343 -20.54 3.06 -0.77
N ASN A 344 -21.40 2.14 -1.21
CA ASN A 344 -21.65 0.90 -0.48
C ASN A 344 -20.33 0.15 -0.25
N TRP A 345 -20.24 -0.51 0.90
CA TRP A 345 -19.06 -1.30 1.24
C TRP A 345 -18.81 -2.37 0.16
N GLY A 346 -17.57 -2.43 -0.34
CA GLY A 346 -17.18 -3.25 -1.48
C GLY A 346 -16.22 -2.51 -2.40
N ILE A 347 -16.37 -2.68 -3.72
CA ILE A 347 -15.58 -1.99 -4.74
C ILE A 347 -16.44 -0.86 -5.30
N GLY A 348 -16.08 0.38 -4.94
CA GLY A 348 -16.80 1.57 -5.36
C GLY A 348 -16.64 1.89 -6.85
N PRO A 349 -17.36 2.91 -7.35
CA PRO A 349 -17.19 3.41 -8.71
C PRO A 349 -15.76 3.86 -8.98
N GLY A 350 -15.28 3.68 -10.22
CA GLY A 350 -13.88 3.95 -10.59
C GLY A 350 -13.45 5.42 -10.61
N THR A 351 -14.38 6.37 -10.42
CA THR A 351 -14.05 7.81 -10.40
C THR A 351 -14.81 8.56 -9.31
N PHE A 352 -14.15 9.56 -8.73
CA PHE A 352 -14.68 10.39 -7.64
C PHE A 352 -16.10 10.95 -7.92
N PRO A 353 -16.41 11.51 -9.12
CA PRO A 353 -17.73 12.10 -9.38
C PRO A 353 -18.90 11.12 -9.37
N LEU A 354 -18.63 9.80 -9.47
CA LEU A 354 -19.65 8.76 -9.49
C LEU A 354 -19.93 8.16 -8.12
N TRP A 355 -19.10 8.45 -7.11
CA TRP A 355 -19.44 8.16 -5.72
C TRP A 355 -20.61 9.04 -5.28
N ASN A 356 -21.50 8.52 -4.43
CA ASN A 356 -22.66 9.26 -3.97
C ASN A 356 -22.22 10.46 -3.15
N LYS A 357 -22.48 11.66 -3.68
CA LYS A 357 -22.19 12.89 -2.96
C LYS A 357 -23.06 12.96 -1.71
N ILE A 358 -22.44 13.17 -0.55
CA ILE A 358 -23.16 13.27 0.71
C ILE A 358 -24.05 14.52 0.68
N PRO A 359 -25.38 14.40 0.85
CA PRO A 359 -26.25 15.55 0.98
C PRO A 359 -25.86 16.39 2.20
N ALA A 360 -26.08 17.70 2.18
CA ALA A 360 -25.83 18.54 3.34
C ALA A 360 -27.14 18.92 4.03
N ASP A 361 -27.18 18.80 5.36
CA ASP A 361 -28.26 19.34 6.18
C ASP A 361 -28.32 20.88 6.03
N VAL A 362 -29.47 21.48 6.35
CA VAL A 362 -29.65 22.93 6.26
C VAL A 362 -28.59 23.67 7.09
N GLY A 363 -27.90 24.63 6.46
CA GLY A 363 -26.81 25.39 7.08
C GLY A 363 -25.43 24.72 7.01
N HIS A 364 -25.36 23.52 6.43
CA HIS A 364 -24.12 22.81 6.10
C HIS A 364 -23.95 22.73 4.57
N PHE A 365 -22.74 22.42 4.13
CA PHE A 365 -22.38 22.44 2.71
C PHE A 365 -21.47 21.26 2.37
N ASN A 366 -21.65 20.73 1.15
CA ASN A 366 -20.73 19.76 0.56
C ASN A 366 -20.47 20.17 -0.92
N PRO A 367 -19.27 20.66 -1.30
CA PRO A 367 -18.05 20.79 -0.49
C PRO A 367 -18.25 21.63 0.78
N SER A 368 -17.45 21.35 1.81
CA SER A 368 -17.52 22.04 3.10
C SER A 368 -17.37 23.56 2.94
N ASN A 369 -17.78 24.32 3.96
CA ASN A 369 -17.42 25.73 4.02
C ASN A 369 -15.90 25.91 3.92
N PRO A 370 -15.42 26.93 3.17
CA PRO A 370 -13.99 27.18 3.01
C PRO A 370 -13.34 27.48 4.37
N LYS A 371 -12.12 26.98 4.55
CA LYS A 371 -11.26 27.27 5.70
C LYS A 371 -9.92 27.82 5.23
N ASN A 372 -9.44 28.82 5.96
CA ASN A 372 -8.07 29.29 5.82
C ASN A 372 -7.21 28.56 6.84
N LEU A 373 -6.14 27.91 6.35
CA LEU A 373 -5.09 27.36 7.17
C LEU A 373 -3.91 28.34 7.14
N PRO A 374 -3.57 29.00 8.26
CA PRO A 374 -2.39 29.85 8.33
C PRO A 374 -1.12 29.10 7.91
N ALA A 375 -0.06 29.84 7.60
CA ALA A 375 1.26 29.23 7.51
C ALA A 375 1.60 28.55 8.85
N ALA A 376 2.27 27.42 8.78
CA ALA A 376 2.86 26.78 9.94
C ALA A 376 3.86 27.72 10.62
N THR A 377 4.07 27.53 11.92
CA THR A 377 5.09 28.27 12.66
C THR A 377 6.33 27.41 12.81
N GLU A 378 7.52 28.02 12.68
CA GLU A 378 8.79 27.34 12.88
C GLU A 378 9.54 28.02 14.02
N SER A 379 9.88 27.27 15.06
CA SER A 379 10.66 27.77 16.20
C SER A 379 11.70 26.72 16.60
N GLY A 380 12.98 27.11 16.58
CA GLY A 380 14.08 26.19 16.87
C GLY A 380 14.18 24.99 15.92
N GLY A 381 13.78 25.16 14.66
CA GLY A 381 13.73 24.08 13.65
C GLY A 381 12.57 23.10 13.81
N VAL A 382 11.68 23.33 14.79
CA VAL A 382 10.45 22.56 14.96
C VAL A 382 9.32 23.26 14.23
N ILE A 383 8.73 22.57 13.26
CA ILE A 383 7.53 23.01 12.56
C ILE A 383 6.33 22.64 13.41
N THR A 384 5.47 23.62 13.71
CA THR A 384 4.15 23.42 14.27
C THR A 384 3.13 23.71 13.18
N PRO A 385 2.55 22.67 12.54
CA PRO A 385 1.55 22.84 11.50
C PRO A 385 0.32 23.59 12.00
N SER A 386 -0.34 24.35 11.11
CA SER A 386 -1.69 24.81 11.40
C SER A 386 -2.67 23.69 11.04
N THR A 387 -3.72 23.50 11.83
CA THR A 387 -4.69 22.41 11.63
C THR A 387 -6.10 22.95 11.50
N ALA A 388 -6.93 22.33 10.67
CA ALA A 388 -8.34 22.64 10.55
C ALA A 388 -9.19 21.37 10.37
N GLU A 389 -10.45 21.45 10.76
CA GLU A 389 -11.46 20.47 10.41
C GLU A 389 -12.37 21.06 9.33
N LEU A 390 -12.44 20.37 8.20
CA LEU A 390 -13.41 20.59 7.14
C LEU A 390 -14.56 19.64 7.41
N THR A 391 -15.79 20.16 7.52
CA THR A 391 -16.94 19.33 7.91
C THR A 391 -18.16 19.57 7.04
N THR A 392 -18.95 18.51 6.87
CA THR A 392 -20.35 18.59 6.44
C THR A 392 -21.21 17.77 7.38
N ARG A 393 -22.50 18.11 7.47
CA ARG A 393 -23.46 17.31 8.25
C ARG A 393 -24.52 16.75 7.35
N TRP A 394 -24.95 15.55 7.69
CA TRP A 394 -26.04 14.90 7.01
C TRP A 394 -26.80 14.00 7.98
N THR A 395 -28.12 14.16 7.95
CA THR A 395 -29.06 13.28 8.61
C THR A 395 -29.73 12.41 7.55
N PRO A 396 -29.38 11.12 7.45
CA PRO A 396 -30.01 10.23 6.49
C PRO A 396 -31.53 10.17 6.73
N PRO A 397 -32.37 10.32 5.69
CA PRO A 397 -33.81 10.14 5.80
C PRO A 397 -34.19 8.79 6.43
N ALA A 398 -35.21 8.81 7.28
CA ALA A 398 -35.75 7.60 7.88
C ALA A 398 -36.13 6.58 6.78
N GLY A 399 -35.61 5.35 6.88
CA GLY A 399 -35.89 4.26 5.94
C GLY A 399 -34.90 4.07 4.78
N GLN A 400 -33.90 4.93 4.61
CA GLN A 400 -32.83 4.68 3.62
C GLN A 400 -31.87 3.56 4.05
N TYR A 401 -31.72 3.33 5.35
CA TYR A 401 -30.90 2.25 5.88
C TYR A 401 -31.48 0.87 5.58
N GLY A 402 -30.66 0.01 4.98
CA GLY A 402 -31.03 -1.35 4.57
C GLY A 402 -31.69 -1.43 3.18
N THR A 403 -31.93 -0.30 2.52
CA THR A 403 -32.43 -0.26 1.13
C THR A 403 -31.39 0.31 0.18
N THR A 404 -30.85 1.49 0.49
CA THR A 404 -29.88 2.21 -0.36
C THR A 404 -28.61 2.62 0.39
N LEU A 405 -28.68 2.68 1.72
CA LEU A 405 -27.54 2.94 2.60
C LEU A 405 -27.28 1.75 3.52
N SER A 406 -26.02 1.34 3.59
CA SER A 406 -25.53 0.43 4.62
C SER A 406 -24.87 1.25 5.75
N LEU A 407 -24.85 0.70 6.96
CA LEU A 407 -24.03 1.27 8.05
C LEU A 407 -22.54 1.25 7.71
N HIS A 408 -22.14 0.33 6.82
CA HIS A 408 -20.79 0.15 6.32
C HIS A 408 -20.74 0.78 4.93
N GLN A 409 -19.97 1.85 4.82
CA GLN A 409 -19.74 2.57 3.57
C GLN A 409 -18.24 2.77 3.39
N CYS A 410 -17.79 2.91 2.16
CA CYS A 410 -16.52 3.53 1.89
C CYS A 410 -16.73 5.05 1.81
N MET A 411 -15.71 5.84 2.15
CA MET A 411 -15.71 7.29 2.01
C MET A 411 -14.54 7.75 1.16
N TRP A 412 -14.80 8.63 0.21
CA TRP A 412 -13.78 9.36 -0.54
C TRP A 412 -13.92 10.85 -0.26
N VAL A 413 -12.85 11.46 0.22
CA VAL A 413 -12.74 12.90 0.45
C VAL A 413 -11.79 13.50 -0.58
N ARG A 414 -12.18 14.60 -1.21
CA ARG A 414 -11.31 15.42 -2.07
C ARG A 414 -11.19 16.82 -1.49
N LEU A 415 -9.97 17.29 -1.33
CA LEU A 415 -9.66 18.67 -0.98
C LEU A 415 -9.57 19.52 -2.24
N ASP A 416 -10.03 20.76 -2.15
CA ASP A 416 -9.96 21.74 -3.24
C ASP A 416 -9.80 23.15 -2.67
N SER A 417 -9.37 24.11 -3.50
CA SER A 417 -9.34 25.54 -3.18
C SER A 417 -9.56 26.37 -4.44
N ASP A 418 -10.29 27.48 -4.30
CA ASP A 418 -10.40 28.48 -5.36
C ASP A 418 -9.18 29.42 -5.45
N GLN A 419 -8.19 29.22 -4.57
CA GLN A 419 -6.90 29.92 -4.55
C GLN A 419 -5.75 28.98 -4.94
N THR A 420 -4.57 29.56 -5.16
CA THR A 420 -3.35 28.77 -5.34
C THR A 420 -2.91 28.19 -4.00
N VAL A 421 -3.18 26.90 -3.79
CA VAL A 421 -2.78 26.13 -2.61
C VAL A 421 -1.84 25.00 -3.04
N SER A 422 -0.76 24.81 -2.29
CA SER A 422 0.08 23.61 -2.39
C SER A 422 -0.62 22.47 -1.66
N PHE A 423 -1.15 21.48 -2.39
CA PHE A 423 -1.68 20.26 -1.80
C PHE A 423 -0.60 19.18 -1.86
N VAL A 424 -0.12 18.74 -0.70
CA VAL A 424 0.73 17.55 -0.59
C VAL A 424 -0.13 16.30 -0.73
N GLN A 425 -1.38 16.35 -0.25
CA GLN A 425 -2.41 15.33 -0.49
C GLN A 425 -3.75 16.02 -0.76
N SER A 426 -4.34 15.80 -1.93
CA SER A 426 -5.62 16.41 -2.32
C SER A 426 -6.80 15.43 -2.27
N SER A 427 -6.58 14.14 -2.05
CA SER A 427 -7.68 13.20 -1.87
C SER A 427 -7.33 12.02 -0.98
N ARG A 428 -8.36 11.40 -0.40
CA ARG A 428 -8.20 10.23 0.46
C ARG A 428 -9.45 9.35 0.44
N VAL A 429 -9.23 8.04 0.36
CA VAL A 429 -10.27 7.03 0.52
C VAL A 429 -10.09 6.33 1.87
N ARG A 430 -11.21 6.02 2.53
CA ARG A 430 -11.26 5.24 3.77
C ARG A 430 -12.38 4.22 3.68
N ASN A 431 -12.05 2.95 3.91
CA ASN A 431 -13.05 1.92 4.17
C ASN A 431 -13.53 2.06 5.63
N MET A 432 -14.83 1.90 5.90
CA MET A 432 -15.42 2.12 7.21
C MET A 432 -16.10 0.86 7.76
N ASP A 433 -15.33 -0.22 8.00
CA ASP A 433 -15.87 -1.45 8.59
C ASP A 433 -14.87 -2.11 9.57
N LEU A 434 -15.22 -2.10 10.86
CA LEU A 434 -14.54 -2.82 11.94
C LEU A 434 -15.58 -3.62 12.74
N LYS A 435 -15.28 -4.89 13.05
CA LYS A 435 -16.25 -5.80 13.68
C LYS A 435 -15.58 -6.74 14.70
N PRO A 436 -16.25 -7.08 15.81
CA PRO A 436 -15.83 -8.20 16.66
C PRO A 436 -16.01 -9.53 15.90
N LEU A 437 -15.09 -10.49 16.07
CA LEU A 437 -15.05 -11.70 15.23
C LEU A 437 -15.27 -13.01 16.00
N SER A 438 -16.41 -13.63 15.70
CA SER A 438 -16.67 -15.07 15.88
C SER A 438 -17.26 -15.64 14.59
N GLU A 439 -18.24 -14.94 14.05
CA GLU A 439 -18.79 -15.12 12.72
C GLU A 439 -19.37 -13.79 12.23
N ILE A 440 -19.05 -13.41 10.99
CA ILE A 440 -19.59 -12.22 10.32
C ILE A 440 -20.09 -12.64 8.96
N GLU A 441 -21.26 -12.14 8.57
CA GLU A 441 -21.78 -12.24 7.22
C GLU A 441 -22.23 -10.86 6.76
N GLN A 442 -21.74 -10.40 5.61
CA GLN A 442 -21.99 -9.06 5.10
C GLN A 442 -22.01 -9.02 3.57
N GLY A 443 -22.98 -8.29 3.01
CA GLY A 443 -23.03 -8.02 1.58
C GLY A 443 -21.96 -6.99 1.18
N ALA A 444 -21.19 -7.29 0.13
CA ALA A 444 -20.31 -6.36 -0.57
C ALA A 444 -20.89 -6.05 -1.95
N GLU A 445 -20.89 -4.78 -2.32
CA GLU A 445 -21.29 -4.33 -3.65
C GLU A 445 -20.05 -4.09 -4.53
N ILE A 446 -20.07 -4.61 -5.76
CA ILE A 446 -19.04 -4.34 -6.77
C ILE A 446 -19.69 -3.51 -7.86
N SER A 447 -19.25 -2.26 -7.99
CA SER A 447 -19.79 -1.32 -8.95
C SER A 447 -19.21 -1.52 -10.35
N GLY A 448 -20.09 -1.61 -11.34
CA GLY A 448 -19.75 -1.59 -12.75
C GLY A 448 -19.71 -0.18 -13.36
N SER A 449 -19.80 0.86 -12.53
CA SER A 449 -19.87 2.26 -12.97
C SER A 449 -18.51 2.96 -12.87
N GLY A 450 -18.24 3.87 -13.82
CA GLY A 450 -17.05 4.73 -13.76
C GLY A 450 -15.76 4.14 -14.27
N TRP A 451 -15.83 2.96 -14.87
CA TRP A 451 -14.72 2.33 -15.54
C TRP A 451 -14.75 2.69 -17.03
N PRO A 452 -13.59 2.82 -17.70
CA PRO A 452 -13.54 3.09 -19.14
C PRO A 452 -14.43 2.15 -19.95
N ASP A 453 -15.18 2.73 -20.90
CA ASP A 453 -16.01 2.01 -21.86
C ASP A 453 -15.13 1.52 -23.00
N ASP A 454 -14.70 0.27 -22.87
CA ASP A 454 -13.77 -0.30 -23.84
C ASP A 454 -14.47 -1.08 -24.98
N ASP A 455 -15.71 -1.57 -24.77
CA ASP A 455 -16.38 -2.50 -25.70
C ASP A 455 -17.90 -2.73 -25.49
N GLY A 456 -18.60 -1.93 -24.69
CA GLY A 456 -20.03 -2.12 -24.41
C GLY A 456 -20.43 -3.37 -23.58
N ARG A 457 -19.52 -4.26 -23.19
CA ARG A 457 -19.83 -5.50 -22.45
C ARG A 457 -19.87 -5.32 -20.92
N ASP A 458 -20.46 -6.29 -20.23
CA ASP A 458 -20.36 -6.41 -18.77
C ASP A 458 -18.89 -6.56 -18.35
N LEU A 459 -18.59 -6.09 -17.14
CA LEU A 459 -17.24 -6.02 -16.63
C LEU A 459 -16.86 -7.31 -15.91
N ASP A 460 -15.70 -7.87 -16.24
CA ASP A 460 -15.12 -9.06 -15.60
C ASP A 460 -14.14 -8.62 -14.52
N PHE A 461 -14.45 -8.94 -13.27
CA PHE A 461 -13.58 -8.67 -12.13
C PHE A 461 -12.96 -9.96 -11.61
N LEU A 462 -11.66 -9.92 -11.35
CA LEU A 462 -10.93 -10.89 -10.55
C LEU A 462 -10.82 -10.37 -9.12
N LEU A 463 -11.20 -11.19 -8.15
CA LEU A 463 -11.12 -10.90 -6.72
C LEU A 463 -10.07 -11.80 -6.09
N LEU A 464 -9.10 -11.19 -5.41
CA LEU A 464 -8.05 -11.89 -4.67
C LEU A 464 -8.28 -11.69 -3.17
N SER A 465 -8.61 -12.77 -2.47
CA SER A 465 -8.76 -12.79 -1.03
C SER A 465 -7.44 -13.15 -0.36
N SER A 466 -7.00 -12.28 0.53
CA SER A 466 -5.80 -12.41 1.35
C SER A 466 -6.18 -12.35 2.82
N GLN A 467 -5.49 -13.14 3.64
CA GLN A 467 -5.74 -13.23 5.07
C GLN A 467 -4.44 -13.06 5.83
N ILE A 468 -4.50 -12.26 6.90
CA ILE A 468 -3.39 -12.03 7.82
C ILE A 468 -3.91 -12.34 9.21
N ALA A 469 -3.16 -13.15 9.96
CA ALA A 469 -3.42 -13.41 11.37
C ALA A 469 -2.24 -12.88 12.18
N VAL A 470 -2.50 -11.89 13.04
CA VAL A 470 -1.53 -11.36 13.98
C VAL A 470 -1.83 -11.95 15.35
N LEU A 471 -0.86 -12.70 15.89
CA LEU A 471 -0.97 -13.27 17.23
C LEU A 471 -0.44 -12.27 18.26
N ARG A 472 -1.23 -11.96 19.29
CA ARG A 472 -0.80 -11.18 20.45
C ARG A 472 -0.89 -12.04 21.71
N ARG A 473 0.19 -12.04 22.50
CA ARG A 473 0.21 -12.74 23.78
C ARG A 473 -0.27 -11.80 24.88
N ARG A 474 -1.28 -12.22 25.64
CA ARG A 474 -1.80 -11.43 26.75
C ARG A 474 -0.75 -11.30 27.86
N GLY A 475 -0.48 -10.07 28.30
CA GLY A 475 0.42 -9.78 29.41
C GLY A 475 1.83 -9.31 29.02
N GLU A 476 2.14 -9.16 27.72
CA GLU A 476 3.32 -8.40 27.32
C GLU A 476 3.13 -6.91 27.67
N PRO A 477 4.17 -6.19 28.14
CA PRO A 477 4.08 -4.77 28.48
C PRO A 477 3.52 -3.95 27.31
N GLY A 478 2.24 -3.55 27.42
CA GLY A 478 1.47 -2.92 26.34
C GLY A 478 0.11 -3.57 26.05
N GLY A 479 -0.16 -4.79 26.55
CA GLY A 479 -1.35 -5.57 26.20
C GLY A 479 -2.62 -5.36 27.05
N ASP A 480 -2.56 -4.63 28.17
CA ASP A 480 -3.70 -4.53 29.12
C ASP A 480 -4.50 -3.21 29.04
N ARG A 481 -4.27 -2.38 28.02
CA ARG A 481 -5.12 -1.21 27.76
C ARG A 481 -6.00 -1.48 26.56
N GLY A 482 -7.20 -1.98 26.83
CA GLY A 482 -8.30 -2.11 25.86
C GLY A 482 -8.90 -0.77 25.42
N GLY A 483 -8.07 0.27 25.29
CA GLY A 483 -8.37 1.47 24.54
C GLY A 483 -8.05 1.22 23.07
N GLU A 484 -8.87 1.75 22.19
CA GLU A 484 -8.91 1.49 20.75
C GLU A 484 -7.55 1.61 20.05
N ILE A 485 -7.49 1.08 18.82
CA ILE A 485 -6.39 1.06 17.84
C ILE A 485 -5.50 2.33 17.79
N GLU A 486 -5.97 3.47 18.29
CA GLU A 486 -5.17 4.68 18.59
C GLU A 486 -3.96 4.44 19.51
N ASP A 487 -4.03 3.52 20.47
CA ASP A 487 -2.96 3.31 21.44
C ASP A 487 -1.73 2.63 20.83
N PHE A 488 -1.83 1.98 19.66
CA PHE A 488 -0.66 1.45 18.96
C PHE A 488 0.24 2.57 18.41
N SER A 489 -0.36 3.66 17.95
CA SER A 489 0.38 4.86 17.49
C SER A 489 1.00 5.62 18.66
N ARG A 490 0.30 5.70 19.80
CA ARG A 490 0.84 6.29 21.05
C ARG A 490 1.91 5.41 21.70
N TRP A 491 1.79 4.09 21.58
CA TRP A 491 2.78 3.12 22.05
C TRP A 491 4.09 3.21 21.26
N LEU A 492 4.03 3.33 19.92
CA LEU A 492 5.21 3.60 19.08
C LEU A 492 5.95 4.88 19.51
N ALA A 493 5.22 5.93 19.92
CA ALA A 493 5.82 7.16 20.44
C ALA A 493 6.38 7.04 21.88
N ALA A 494 5.96 6.02 22.64
CA ALA A 494 6.36 5.80 24.03
C ALA A 494 7.39 4.67 24.24
N ALA A 495 7.63 3.84 23.22
CA ALA A 495 8.49 2.64 23.27
C ALA A 495 9.99 2.92 23.50
N GLY A 496 10.41 4.17 23.71
CA GLY A 496 11.77 4.54 24.12
C GLY A 496 12.05 4.47 25.63
N ARG A 497 11.14 3.91 26.45
CA ARG A 497 11.34 3.75 27.91
C ARG A 497 11.09 2.31 28.34
N GLU A 498 12.16 1.57 28.58
CA GLU A 498 12.05 0.28 29.29
C GLU A 498 11.50 0.53 30.71
N PRO A 499 10.50 -0.23 31.17
CA PRO A 499 10.09 -0.20 32.56
C PRO A 499 11.03 -1.06 33.42
N ASP A 500 11.72 -0.43 34.38
CA ASP A 500 12.45 -1.10 35.45
C ASP A 500 11.47 -1.88 36.35
N GLY A 501 11.23 -3.15 36.04
CA GLY A 501 10.36 -4.02 36.84
C GLY A 501 10.77 -5.48 36.74
N ALA A 502 11.27 -6.03 37.85
CA ALA A 502 11.74 -7.42 37.92
C ALA A 502 10.62 -8.45 37.60
N PRO A 503 10.94 -9.56 36.91
CA PRO A 503 9.97 -10.57 36.51
C PRO A 503 9.51 -11.40 37.73
N GLY A 504 8.34 -11.07 38.27
CA GLY A 504 7.66 -11.90 39.27
C GLY A 504 6.97 -13.11 38.63
N GLU A 505 7.20 -14.30 39.20
CA GLU A 505 6.65 -15.59 38.77
C GLU A 505 5.10 -15.61 38.71
N ARG A 506 4.52 -15.43 37.51
CA ARG A 506 3.10 -15.74 37.24
C ARG A 506 2.96 -17.16 36.70
N ARG A 507 3.12 -18.18 37.56
CA ARG A 507 2.78 -19.57 37.23
C ARG A 507 1.29 -19.81 37.52
N GLY A 508 0.44 -19.87 36.48
CA GLY A 508 -0.92 -20.40 36.61
C GLY A 508 -2.02 -19.74 35.77
N GLN A 509 -1.75 -18.65 35.04
CA GLN A 509 -2.75 -18.11 34.11
C GLN A 509 -2.67 -18.86 32.78
N GLU A 510 -3.79 -19.51 32.42
CA GLU A 510 -4.02 -20.11 31.11
C GLU A 510 -3.71 -19.05 30.04
N GLN A 511 -2.76 -19.37 29.14
CA GLN A 511 -2.31 -18.43 28.12
C GLN A 511 -3.45 -18.18 27.14
N GLN A 512 -4.13 -17.06 27.31
CA GLN A 512 -5.11 -16.59 26.33
C GLN A 512 -4.37 -15.87 25.21
N TYR A 513 -4.68 -16.27 23.97
CA TYR A 513 -4.22 -15.60 22.78
C TYR A 513 -5.29 -14.63 22.31
N GLU A 514 -4.87 -13.41 21.98
CA GLU A 514 -5.68 -12.47 21.23
C GLU A 514 -5.17 -12.48 19.80
N GLN A 515 -6.02 -12.90 18.87
CA GLN A 515 -5.71 -12.94 17.45
C GLN A 515 -6.43 -11.80 16.75
N VAL A 516 -5.67 -10.98 16.02
CA VAL A 516 -6.24 -10.01 15.10
C VAL A 516 -6.18 -10.60 13.71
N PHE A 517 -7.34 -10.84 13.13
CA PHE A 517 -7.50 -11.32 11.79
C PHE A 517 -7.82 -10.15 10.86
N ILE A 518 -7.11 -10.06 9.75
CA ILE A 518 -7.40 -9.12 8.68
C ILE A 518 -7.70 -9.94 7.44
N ALA A 519 -8.89 -9.75 6.87
CA ALA A 519 -9.26 -10.30 5.59
C ALA A 519 -9.44 -9.15 4.61
N VAL A 520 -8.70 -9.20 3.50
CA VAL A 520 -8.80 -8.21 2.42
C VAL A 520 -9.18 -8.94 1.14
N VAL A 521 -10.06 -8.34 0.37
CA VAL A 521 -10.40 -8.73 -0.99
C VAL A 521 -10.00 -7.59 -1.90
N ASP A 522 -8.94 -7.80 -2.68
CA ASP A 522 -8.51 -6.87 -3.71
C ASP A 522 -9.23 -7.20 -5.03
N GLY A 523 -9.84 -6.21 -5.64
CA GLY A 523 -10.55 -6.33 -6.91
C GLY A 523 -9.76 -5.77 -8.07
N TYR A 524 -9.76 -6.51 -9.17
CA TYR A 524 -9.10 -6.12 -10.40
C TYR A 524 -10.05 -6.28 -11.58
N ARG A 525 -10.25 -5.20 -12.33
CA ARG A 525 -11.07 -5.21 -13.55
C ARG A 525 -10.21 -5.67 -14.72
N ARG A 526 -10.68 -6.66 -15.47
CA ARG A 526 -10.07 -7.02 -16.75
C ARG A 526 -10.23 -5.86 -17.74
N THR A 527 -9.13 -5.44 -18.35
CA THR A 527 -9.13 -4.45 -19.44
C THR A 527 -9.11 -5.16 -20.80
N PRO A 528 -9.43 -4.48 -21.92
CA PRO A 528 -9.23 -5.05 -23.26
C PRO A 528 -7.74 -5.13 -23.64
N ARG A 529 -6.88 -4.49 -22.86
CA ARG A 529 -5.46 -4.30 -23.17
C ARG A 529 -4.66 -5.53 -22.78
N THR A 530 -3.53 -5.69 -23.46
CA THR A 530 -2.56 -6.75 -23.20
C THR A 530 -1.17 -6.16 -23.05
N LEU A 531 -0.32 -6.84 -22.31
CA LEU A 531 1.10 -6.53 -22.18
C LEU A 531 1.89 -7.76 -22.61
N THR A 532 2.88 -7.58 -23.49
CA THR A 532 3.80 -8.66 -23.86
C THR A 532 5.08 -8.51 -23.05
N ILE A 533 5.40 -9.53 -22.26
CA ILE A 533 6.61 -9.58 -21.43
C ILE A 533 7.37 -10.84 -21.81
N ASN A 534 8.62 -10.71 -22.24
CA ASN A 534 9.46 -11.85 -22.64
C ASN A 534 8.77 -12.74 -23.71
N GLY A 535 8.07 -12.11 -24.66
CA GLY A 535 7.30 -12.79 -25.70
C GLY A 535 5.98 -13.43 -25.24
N LYS A 536 5.62 -13.34 -23.96
CA LYS A 536 4.35 -13.83 -23.42
C LYS A 536 3.33 -12.70 -23.36
N ARG A 537 2.24 -12.85 -24.11
CA ARG A 537 1.13 -11.88 -24.11
C ARG A 537 0.17 -12.14 -22.95
N LEU A 538 0.05 -11.18 -22.05
CA LEU A 538 -0.73 -11.27 -20.81
C LEU A 538 -1.87 -10.24 -20.81
N PRO A 539 -3.10 -10.61 -20.40
CA PRO A 539 -4.17 -9.65 -20.20
C PRO A 539 -3.83 -8.69 -19.04
N ILE A 540 -4.12 -7.40 -19.23
CA ILE A 540 -3.95 -6.40 -18.18
C ILE A 540 -5.23 -6.33 -17.34
N TYR A 541 -5.05 -6.46 -16.04
CA TYR A 541 -6.06 -6.27 -15.01
C TYR A 541 -5.75 -4.97 -14.25
N ALA A 542 -6.63 -3.98 -14.37
CA ALA A 542 -6.50 -2.72 -13.65
C ALA A 542 -7.00 -2.91 -12.21
N TYR A 543 -6.23 -2.45 -11.22
CA TYR A 543 -6.71 -2.43 -9.85
C TYR A 543 -7.94 -1.52 -9.76
N ALA A 544 -9.02 -2.04 -9.18
CA ALA A 544 -10.28 -1.33 -9.05
C ALA A 544 -10.41 -0.71 -7.66
N ASP A 545 -10.43 -1.56 -6.63
CA ASP A 545 -10.42 -1.17 -5.22
C ASP A 545 -10.21 -2.43 -4.36
N SER A 546 -10.22 -2.28 -3.05
CA SER A 546 -10.24 -3.37 -2.09
C SER A 546 -11.22 -3.11 -0.95
N PHE A 547 -11.86 -4.17 -0.48
CA PHE A 547 -12.65 -4.16 0.73
C PHE A 547 -12.18 -5.25 1.69
N GLY A 548 -12.59 -5.17 2.94
CA GLY A 548 -12.13 -6.15 3.92
C GLY A 548 -12.68 -5.90 5.31
N HIS A 549 -12.32 -6.79 6.21
CA HIS A 549 -12.64 -6.68 7.62
C HIS A 549 -11.38 -6.84 8.45
N THR A 550 -11.34 -6.12 9.56
CA THR A 550 -10.47 -6.47 10.67
C THR A 550 -11.31 -6.97 11.83
N GLY A 551 -10.96 -8.15 12.32
CA GLY A 551 -11.66 -8.86 13.37
C GLY A 551 -10.72 -9.24 14.50
N VAL A 552 -11.13 -8.99 15.74
CA VAL A 552 -10.41 -9.47 16.93
C VAL A 552 -11.10 -10.73 17.46
N HIS A 553 -10.31 -11.78 17.66
CA HIS A 553 -10.76 -13.07 18.17
C HIS A 553 -9.95 -13.48 19.40
N ARG A 554 -10.61 -14.06 20.40
CA ARG A 554 -9.97 -14.52 21.64
C ARG A 554 -10.19 -16.01 21.78
N ALA A 555 -9.11 -16.76 21.86
CA ALA A 555 -9.14 -18.21 21.97
C ALA A 555 -8.01 -18.72 22.88
N SER A 556 -8.20 -19.93 23.42
CA SER A 556 -7.16 -20.64 24.17
C SER A 556 -6.07 -21.24 23.28
N SER A 557 -6.30 -21.26 21.97
CA SER A 557 -5.33 -21.69 20.94
C SER A 557 -5.37 -20.74 19.74
N PRO A 558 -4.31 -20.70 18.90
CA PRO A 558 -4.37 -20.04 17.61
C PRO A 558 -5.40 -20.69 16.68
N ASP A 559 -6.54 -20.03 16.50
CA ASP A 559 -7.57 -20.39 15.55
C ASP A 559 -7.18 -19.95 14.13
N GLN A 560 -7.87 -20.53 13.15
CA GLN A 560 -7.76 -20.17 11.73
C GLN A 560 -8.94 -19.29 11.33
N LEU A 561 -8.70 -18.41 10.36
CA LEU A 561 -9.76 -17.66 9.70
C LEU A 561 -10.18 -18.40 8.43
N ASP A 562 -11.48 -18.56 8.26
CA ASP A 562 -12.07 -18.92 7.00
C ASP A 562 -12.78 -17.70 6.42
N VAL A 563 -12.46 -17.38 5.17
CA VAL A 563 -13.13 -16.35 4.37
C VAL A 563 -13.82 -17.04 3.22
N GLU A 564 -15.12 -16.83 3.12
CA GLU A 564 -15.96 -17.36 2.06
C GLU A 564 -16.65 -16.20 1.34
N LEU A 565 -16.52 -16.18 0.02
CA LEU A 565 -17.27 -15.27 -0.84
C LEU A 565 -18.33 -16.08 -1.59
N THR A 566 -19.57 -15.62 -1.60
CA THR A 566 -20.68 -16.23 -2.36
C THR A 566 -21.45 -15.15 -3.11
N GLY A 567 -22.08 -15.47 -4.24
CA GLY A 567 -22.89 -14.52 -4.98
C GLY A 567 -23.42 -15.10 -6.29
N PRO A 568 -24.48 -14.54 -6.90
CA PRO A 568 -25.15 -15.15 -8.04
C PRO A 568 -24.27 -15.35 -9.28
N THR A 569 -23.34 -14.41 -9.54
CA THR A 569 -22.42 -14.43 -10.70
C THR A 569 -20.97 -14.75 -10.29
N LEU A 570 -20.75 -15.08 -9.01
CA LEU A 570 -19.43 -15.36 -8.48
C LEU A 570 -19.01 -16.80 -8.81
N THR A 571 -17.84 -16.96 -9.40
CA THR A 571 -17.23 -18.26 -9.68
C THR A 571 -15.87 -18.36 -8.98
N THR A 572 -15.53 -19.53 -8.45
CA THR A 572 -14.18 -19.75 -7.91
C THR A 572 -13.19 -19.96 -9.05
N ALA A 573 -12.08 -19.22 -8.99
CA ALA A 573 -10.91 -19.39 -9.87
C ALA A 573 -9.76 -20.05 -9.09
N GLY A 574 -10.09 -20.81 -8.05
CA GLY A 574 -9.15 -21.45 -7.14
C GLY A 574 -9.14 -20.84 -5.74
N LYS A 575 -8.17 -21.26 -4.93
CA LYS A 575 -8.14 -20.92 -3.51
C LYS A 575 -7.88 -19.43 -3.27
N GLY A 576 -8.83 -18.77 -2.62
CA GLY A 576 -8.80 -17.32 -2.38
C GLY A 576 -8.96 -16.48 -3.65
N ARG A 577 -9.39 -17.06 -4.77
CA ARG A 577 -9.52 -16.36 -6.06
C ARG A 577 -10.91 -16.56 -6.62
N TYR A 578 -11.53 -15.46 -7.05
CA TYR A 578 -12.91 -15.47 -7.54
C TYR A 578 -13.04 -14.59 -8.77
N ARG A 579 -13.97 -14.94 -9.66
CA ARG A 579 -14.37 -14.08 -10.78
C ARG A 579 -15.83 -13.72 -10.66
N ILE A 580 -16.15 -12.47 -10.97
CA ILE A 580 -17.51 -11.98 -10.97
C ILE A 580 -17.75 -11.11 -12.20
N VAL A 581 -18.86 -11.36 -12.87
CA VAL A 581 -19.34 -10.50 -13.96
C VAL A 581 -20.30 -9.48 -13.38
N VAL A 582 -20.05 -8.22 -13.67
CA VAL A 582 -20.77 -7.07 -13.14
C VAL A 582 -21.43 -6.31 -14.29
N PRO A 583 -22.75 -6.09 -14.24
CA PRO A 583 -23.44 -5.32 -15.26
C PRO A 583 -22.82 -3.94 -15.41
N ARG A 584 -22.64 -3.51 -16.66
CA ARG A 584 -22.15 -2.17 -16.96
C ARG A 584 -23.11 -1.11 -16.41
N ASN A 585 -22.56 -0.07 -15.77
CA ASN A 585 -23.35 0.97 -15.09
C ASN A 585 -24.33 0.44 -14.03
N GLY A 586 -24.14 -0.81 -13.59
CA GLY A 586 -24.89 -1.45 -12.54
C GLY A 586 -23.99 -1.88 -11.39
N ALA A 587 -24.43 -2.86 -10.62
CA ALA A 587 -23.64 -3.46 -9.57
C ALA A 587 -23.97 -4.95 -9.43
N ALA A 588 -23.02 -5.70 -8.90
CA ALA A 588 -23.24 -7.06 -8.43
C ALA A 588 -23.01 -7.12 -6.93
N THR A 589 -23.84 -7.87 -6.22
CA THR A 589 -23.67 -8.09 -4.78
C THR A 589 -23.11 -9.48 -4.53
N LEU A 590 -22.11 -9.56 -3.67
CA LEU A 590 -21.62 -10.80 -3.09
C LEU A 590 -21.79 -10.77 -1.57
N THR A 591 -21.80 -11.93 -0.94
CA THR A 591 -21.77 -12.07 0.51
C THR A 591 -20.37 -12.50 0.92
N THR A 592 -19.76 -11.75 1.82
CA THR A 592 -18.52 -12.09 2.52
C THR A 592 -18.88 -12.71 3.86
N ARG A 593 -18.42 -13.94 4.10
CA ARG A 593 -18.54 -14.62 5.38
C ARG A 593 -17.17 -14.88 5.98
N LEU A 594 -16.96 -14.44 7.22
CA LEU A 594 -15.75 -14.66 7.99
C LEU A 594 -16.10 -15.51 9.18
N ARG A 595 -15.35 -16.59 9.39
CA ARG A 595 -15.56 -17.48 10.53
C ARG A 595 -14.22 -17.89 11.10
N THR A 596 -14.07 -17.78 12.42
CA THR A 596 -12.92 -18.43 13.07
C THR A 596 -13.24 -19.89 13.31
N ARG A 597 -12.25 -20.76 13.11
CA ARG A 597 -12.35 -22.18 13.41
C ARG A 597 -11.15 -22.62 14.23
N PRO A 598 -11.34 -23.52 15.20
CA PRO A 598 -10.22 -24.20 15.84
C PRO A 598 -9.33 -24.84 14.76
N PRO A 599 -8.00 -24.84 14.96
CA PRO A 599 -7.10 -25.49 14.01
C PRO A 599 -7.54 -26.95 13.85
N SER A 600 -7.62 -27.43 12.61
CA SER A 600 -8.17 -28.76 12.31
C SER A 600 -7.52 -29.82 13.20
N GLN A 601 -8.28 -30.44 14.11
CA GLN A 601 -7.75 -31.44 15.05
C GLN A 601 -7.07 -32.61 14.33
N TRP A 602 -7.50 -32.89 13.09
CA TRP A 602 -6.90 -33.87 12.20
C TRP A 602 -5.41 -33.65 11.94
N ARG A 603 -4.92 -32.41 11.84
CA ARG A 603 -3.48 -32.14 11.69
C ARG A 603 -2.71 -32.52 12.95
N GLY A 604 -3.27 -32.24 14.12
CA GLY A 604 -2.73 -32.67 15.40
C GLY A 604 -2.69 -34.19 15.52
N LEU A 605 -3.80 -34.86 15.15
CA LEU A 605 -3.89 -36.31 15.12
C LEU A 605 -2.88 -36.93 14.15
N LEU A 606 -2.75 -36.38 12.93
CA LEU A 606 -1.83 -36.89 11.91
C LEU A 606 -0.37 -36.68 12.33
N ALA A 607 -0.02 -35.52 12.88
CA ALA A 607 1.31 -35.24 13.41
C ALA A 607 1.65 -36.19 14.58
N TRP A 608 0.68 -36.43 15.47
CA TRP A 608 0.81 -37.40 16.55
C TRP A 608 0.99 -38.83 16.03
N LEU A 609 0.19 -39.26 15.04
CA LEU A 609 0.31 -40.57 14.39
C LEU A 609 1.66 -40.73 13.69
N MET A 610 2.16 -39.70 13.00
CA MET A 610 3.48 -39.71 12.35
C MET A 610 4.62 -39.75 13.36
N ALA A 611 4.51 -39.03 14.49
CA ALA A 611 5.47 -39.11 15.58
C ALA A 611 5.48 -40.50 16.23
N LEU A 612 4.29 -41.10 16.43
CA LEU A 612 4.15 -42.46 16.90
C LEU A 612 4.79 -43.47 15.94
N LEU A 613 4.53 -43.33 14.63
CA LEU A 613 5.12 -44.18 13.59
C LEU A 613 6.66 -44.07 13.57
N ARG A 614 7.21 -42.85 13.64
CA ARG A 614 8.68 -42.64 13.73
C ARG A 614 9.27 -43.32 14.96
N ARG A 615 8.59 -43.24 16.12
CA ARG A 615 9.02 -43.93 17.34
C ARG A 615 8.97 -45.45 17.19
N LEU A 616 7.92 -45.99 16.59
CA LEU A 616 7.79 -47.42 16.32
C LEU A 616 8.87 -47.92 15.36
N LEU A 617 9.16 -47.18 14.28
CA LEU A 617 10.24 -47.49 13.34
C LEU A 617 11.61 -47.44 14.01
N ALA A 618 11.87 -46.46 14.87
CA ALA A 618 13.12 -46.39 15.63
C ALA A 618 13.27 -47.57 16.61
N LEU A 619 12.17 -48.03 17.21
CA LEU A 619 12.15 -49.20 18.09
C LEU A 619 12.40 -50.51 17.32
N LEU A 620 11.74 -50.68 16.16
CA LEU A 620 11.96 -51.79 15.24
C LEU A 620 13.41 -51.84 14.73
N GLY A 621 13.99 -50.70 14.36
CA GLY A 621 15.39 -50.60 13.96
C GLY A 621 16.35 -51.04 15.07
N ARG A 622 16.05 -50.73 16.34
CA ARG A 622 16.82 -51.19 17.50
C ARG A 622 16.67 -52.68 17.79
N LEU A 623 15.50 -53.26 17.48
CA LEU A 623 15.22 -54.68 17.68
C LEU A 623 15.83 -55.56 16.58
N LEU A 624 15.85 -55.06 15.32
CA LEU A 624 16.44 -55.78 14.18
C LEU A 624 17.97 -55.62 14.07
N GLY A 625 18.54 -54.61 14.73
CA GLY A 625 19.99 -54.39 14.81
C GLY A 625 20.69 -55.10 15.98
N ARG A 626 19.98 -55.95 16.72
CA ARG A 626 20.50 -56.87 17.73
C ARG A 626 20.29 -58.30 17.24
#